data_AF-A0A4Q3JVV7-F1
#
_entry.id   AF-A0A4Q3JVV7-F1
#
_cell.length_a   1.000
_cell.length_b   1.000
_cell.length_c   1.000
_cell.angle_alpha   90.00
_cell.angle_beta   90.00
_cell.angle_gamma   90.00
#
_symmetry.space_group_name_H-M   'P 1'
#
loop_
_entity.id
_entity.type
_entity.pdbx_description
1 polymer ?
#
loop_
_entity_poly.entity_id
_entity_poly.type
_entity_poly.pdbx_seq_one_letter_code
_entity_poly.pdbx_strand_id
1 'polypeptide(L)'
;MGAHYARPLATLIGGGDPPALAHVPLRLDRERQVLRGHVGRANPIWRGFDGVRPVTVVVQGPDVYISPRFYASAGHVPTWNYAIVRVRGAARVLDRDEDRQEVLRSLSERHEAGRPEPWSVDELSPAWAAELRAAIVAFEVPLDEAVGAFKLSQNRAPADRDGVRRALAGRATADDLAVLRWMEPAVPARRPRDTALAPVLRRLLRLEIDERRDLGGCGPTLEALCLRLHLEGHLDDVFLLYEAKFASFDAGCMIEGDLLTMGLPRSTVMPFVAGRLAALPDGQRRHPHLLAVLTAAFEHPTHASPAELRQSVLERLGEER
;
A
#
# COMPACT_ATOMS: atom_id res chain seq x y z
N MET A 1 -12.12 -7.87 -9.72
CA MET A 1 -13.12 -6.80 -9.56
C MET A 1 -12.48 -5.68 -8.76
N GLY A 2 -12.33 -4.49 -9.36
CA GLY A 2 -11.59 -3.37 -8.78
C GLY A 2 -12.21 -2.88 -7.47
N ALA A 3 -11.37 -2.63 -6.47
CA ALA A 3 -11.80 -2.14 -5.16
C ALA A 3 -12.49 -0.76 -5.28
N HIS A 4 -13.82 -0.73 -5.23
CA HIS A 4 -14.66 0.47 -5.22
C HIS A 4 -14.69 1.19 -3.86
N TYR A 5 -13.59 1.20 -3.12
CA TYR A 5 -13.50 1.85 -1.79
C TYR A 5 -12.36 2.85 -1.71
N ALA A 6 -12.07 3.54 -2.82
CA ALA A 6 -11.30 4.77 -2.72
C ALA A 6 -12.27 5.82 -2.18
N ARG A 7 -12.15 6.20 -0.90
CA ARG A 7 -12.78 7.41 -0.35
C ARG A 7 -12.11 8.60 -1.09
N PRO A 8 -12.67 9.09 -2.21
CA PRO A 8 -11.93 9.96 -3.14
C PRO A 8 -11.95 11.41 -2.68
N LEU A 9 -12.81 11.71 -1.71
CA LEU A 9 -12.96 12.99 -1.05
C LEU A 9 -11.87 13.14 0.00
N ALA A 10 -10.84 13.91 -0.33
CA ALA A 10 -9.74 14.23 0.57
C ALA A 10 -10.08 15.44 1.43
N THR A 11 -9.41 15.56 2.57
CA THR A 11 -9.39 16.78 3.38
C THR A 11 -8.14 17.58 3.03
N LEU A 12 -8.32 18.78 2.47
CA LEU A 12 -7.25 19.72 2.13
C LEU A 12 -7.19 20.81 3.20
N ILE A 13 -6.01 21.04 3.76
CA ILE A 13 -5.76 21.98 4.86
C ILE A 13 -4.62 22.91 4.46
N GLY A 14 -4.84 24.21 4.54
CA GLY A 14 -3.81 25.23 4.25
C GLY A 14 -4.36 26.42 3.49
N GLY A 15 -3.47 27.16 2.83
CA GLY A 15 -3.85 28.28 1.97
C GLY A 15 -4.33 29.55 2.69
N GLY A 16 -4.21 29.64 4.02
CA GLY A 16 -4.62 30.81 4.79
C GLY A 16 -3.92 30.90 6.15
N ASP A 17 -4.09 32.03 6.83
CA ASP A 17 -3.76 32.22 8.24
C ASP A 17 -4.99 32.81 8.97
N PRO A 18 -5.70 32.03 9.80
CA PRO A 18 -5.46 30.61 10.11
C PRO A 18 -5.69 29.69 8.89
N PRO A 19 -5.18 28.44 8.91
CA PRO A 19 -5.34 27.50 7.80
C PRO A 19 -6.81 27.27 7.44
N ALA A 20 -7.15 27.38 6.16
CA ALA A 20 -8.47 27.01 5.66
C ALA A 20 -8.57 25.48 5.48
N LEU A 21 -9.80 24.98 5.44
CA LEU A 21 -10.09 23.57 5.23
C LEU A 21 -11.14 23.41 4.12
N ALA A 22 -10.92 22.44 3.24
CA ALA A 22 -11.90 22.03 2.24
C ALA A 22 -11.92 20.52 2.07
N HIS A 23 -13.09 19.97 1.77
CA HIS A 23 -13.22 18.59 1.32
C HIS A 23 -13.31 18.58 -0.20
N VAL A 24 -12.37 17.91 -0.86
CA VAL A 24 -12.18 18.01 -2.31
C VAL A 24 -11.93 16.63 -2.93
N PRO A 25 -12.63 16.26 -4.02
CA PRO A 25 -12.24 15.13 -4.84
C PRO A 25 -10.87 15.40 -5.47
N LEU A 26 -9.95 14.45 -5.35
CA LEU A 26 -8.62 14.58 -5.94
C LEU A 26 -8.29 13.38 -6.83
N ARG A 27 -7.56 13.67 -7.91
CA ARG A 27 -6.99 12.66 -8.81
C ARG A 27 -5.47 12.73 -8.77
N LEU A 28 -4.84 11.59 -8.50
CA LEU A 28 -3.40 11.44 -8.67
C LEU A 28 -3.03 11.28 -10.16
N ASP A 29 -2.28 12.24 -10.68
CA ASP A 29 -1.46 12.07 -11.88
C ASP A 29 -0.14 11.41 -11.46
N ARG A 30 0.04 10.14 -11.85
CA ARG A 30 1.23 9.35 -11.48
C ARG A 30 2.45 9.70 -12.31
N GLU A 31 2.31 10.25 -13.49
CA GLU A 31 3.45 10.60 -14.32
C GLU A 31 4.05 11.92 -13.83
N ARG A 32 3.20 12.89 -13.52
CA ARG A 32 3.61 14.20 -13.02
C ARG A 32 3.83 14.25 -11.50
N GLN A 33 3.43 13.20 -10.77
CA GLN A 33 3.46 13.15 -9.30
C GLN A 33 2.75 14.36 -8.66
N VAL A 34 1.53 14.63 -9.13
CA VAL A 34 0.67 15.71 -8.61
C VAL A 34 -0.72 15.20 -8.28
N LEU A 35 -1.35 15.78 -7.24
CA LEU A 35 -2.79 15.66 -7.00
C LEU A 35 -3.49 16.83 -7.69
N ARG A 36 -4.52 16.55 -8.47
CA ARG A 36 -5.32 17.54 -9.18
C ARG A 36 -6.77 17.53 -8.71
N GLY A 37 -7.36 18.71 -8.60
CA GLY A 37 -8.75 18.88 -8.22
C GLY A 37 -9.25 20.28 -8.49
N HIS A 38 -10.48 20.57 -8.07
CA HIS A 38 -11.04 21.90 -8.17
C HIS A 38 -11.87 22.25 -6.94
N VAL A 39 -12.03 23.56 -6.70
CA VAL A 39 -12.98 24.13 -5.75
C VAL A 39 -13.87 25.14 -6.47
N GLY A 40 -15.04 25.45 -5.91
CA GLY A 40 -15.81 26.60 -6.39
C GLY A 40 -15.05 27.90 -6.15
N ARG A 41 -15.19 28.90 -7.04
CA ARG A 41 -14.53 30.21 -6.88
C ARG A 41 -14.83 30.89 -5.55
N ALA A 42 -16.01 30.64 -4.98
CA ALA A 42 -16.41 31.17 -3.68
C ALA A 42 -15.64 30.58 -2.50
N ASN A 43 -15.02 29.40 -2.65
CA ASN A 43 -14.25 28.77 -1.58
C ASN A 43 -12.93 29.55 -1.38
N PRO A 44 -12.66 30.15 -0.21
CA PRO A 44 -11.49 30.99 -0.02
C PRO A 44 -10.15 30.23 -0.06
N ILE A 45 -10.15 28.89 0.06
CA ILE A 45 -8.92 28.09 0.20
C ILE A 45 -7.92 28.29 -0.95
N TRP A 46 -8.42 28.50 -2.17
CA TRP A 46 -7.56 28.65 -3.35
C TRP A 46 -6.73 29.93 -3.33
N ARG A 47 -7.12 30.93 -2.53
CA ARG A 47 -6.39 32.21 -2.45
C ARG A 47 -4.99 32.07 -1.87
N GLY A 48 -4.69 30.96 -1.20
CA GLY A 48 -3.33 30.64 -0.76
C GLY A 48 -2.60 29.62 -1.61
N PHE A 49 -3.12 29.25 -2.78
CA PHE A 49 -2.44 28.35 -3.72
C PHE A 49 -1.47 29.14 -4.61
N ASP A 50 -0.44 29.70 -3.97
CA ASP A 50 0.58 30.55 -4.61
C ASP A 50 1.80 29.78 -5.14
N GLY A 51 1.79 28.45 -5.03
CA GLY A 51 2.92 27.59 -5.41
C GLY A 51 4.12 27.68 -4.47
N VAL A 52 4.00 28.36 -3.32
CA VAL A 52 5.07 28.53 -2.33
C VAL A 52 4.67 27.96 -0.98
N ARG A 53 3.48 28.31 -0.48
CA ARG A 53 3.02 27.84 0.84
C ARG A 53 2.52 26.40 0.77
N PRO A 54 3.02 25.51 1.66
CA PRO A 54 2.61 24.12 1.65
C PRO A 54 1.19 23.97 2.17
N VAL A 55 0.42 23.12 1.50
CA VAL A 55 -0.85 22.57 1.98
C VAL A 55 -0.65 21.13 2.42
N THR A 56 -1.57 20.64 3.24
CA THR A 56 -1.64 19.23 3.63
C THR A 56 -2.92 18.62 3.08
N VAL A 57 -2.78 17.53 2.34
CA VAL A 57 -3.89 16.68 1.88
C VAL A 57 -3.92 15.43 2.74
N VAL A 58 -5.09 15.11 3.29
CA VAL A 58 -5.34 13.88 4.04
C VAL A 58 -6.35 13.04 3.28
N VAL A 59 -5.96 11.82 2.92
CA VAL A 59 -6.84 10.82 2.34
C VAL A 59 -7.01 9.70 3.36
N GLN A 60 -8.20 9.61 3.93
CA GLN A 60 -8.54 8.56 4.89
C GLN A 60 -9.00 7.32 4.15
N GLY A 61 -8.35 6.19 4.41
CA GLY A 61 -8.78 4.85 4.01
C GLY A 61 -9.83 4.30 4.97
N PRO A 62 -10.10 2.98 4.95
CA PRO A 62 -11.02 2.36 5.89
C PRO A 62 -10.45 2.37 7.32
N ASP A 63 -11.34 2.41 8.30
CA ASP A 63 -11.01 2.40 9.72
C ASP A 63 -12.08 1.66 10.53
N VAL A 64 -11.66 0.96 11.59
CA VAL A 64 -12.56 0.20 12.47
C VAL A 64 -12.02 0.15 13.90
N TYR A 65 -12.94 0.24 14.87
CA TYR A 65 -12.63 -0.04 16.27
C TYR A 65 -12.34 -1.54 16.50
N ILE A 66 -11.28 -1.81 17.25
CA ILE A 66 -10.84 -3.14 17.68
C ILE A 66 -11.04 -3.27 19.19
N SER A 67 -11.98 -4.13 19.57
CA SER A 67 -12.19 -4.51 20.97
C SER A 67 -11.07 -5.42 21.45
N PRO A 68 -10.57 -5.27 22.69
CA PRO A 68 -9.62 -6.22 23.25
C PRO A 68 -10.21 -7.63 23.40
N ARG A 69 -11.54 -7.78 23.33
CA ARG A 69 -12.22 -9.08 23.34
C ARG A 69 -12.06 -9.88 22.05
N PHE A 70 -11.52 -9.27 21.00
CA PHE A 70 -11.25 -9.97 19.75
C PHE A 70 -9.96 -10.78 19.79
N TYR A 71 -9.04 -10.46 20.69
CA TYR A 71 -7.77 -11.16 20.82
C TYR A 71 -7.95 -12.51 21.52
N ALA A 72 -7.09 -13.47 21.19
CA ALA A 72 -7.08 -14.79 21.82
C ALA A 72 -6.41 -14.73 23.20
N SER A 73 -5.42 -13.85 23.38
CA SER A 73 -4.73 -13.62 24.64
C SER A 73 -5.33 -12.46 25.44
N ALA A 74 -5.06 -12.42 26.74
CA ALA A 74 -5.51 -11.36 27.65
C ALA A 74 -4.51 -10.19 27.75
N GLY A 75 -4.89 -9.11 28.42
CA GLY A 75 -4.00 -7.97 28.71
C GLY A 75 -3.92 -6.90 27.61
N HIS A 76 -4.76 -7.00 26.58
CA HIS A 76 -4.84 -5.98 25.53
C HIS A 76 -5.75 -4.81 25.89
N VAL A 77 -5.52 -3.68 25.22
CA VAL A 77 -6.31 -2.46 25.31
C VAL A 77 -7.11 -2.21 24.02
N PRO A 78 -8.24 -1.49 24.08
CA PRO A 78 -9.00 -1.11 22.89
C PRO A 78 -8.19 -0.21 21.97
N THR A 79 -8.42 -0.34 20.66
CA THR A 79 -7.71 0.48 19.66
C THR A 79 -8.50 0.64 18.37
N TRP A 80 -7.91 1.33 17.39
CA TRP A 80 -8.45 1.44 16.04
C TRP A 80 -7.46 0.84 15.04
N ASN A 81 -7.98 0.07 14.10
CA ASN A 81 -7.27 -0.22 12.87
C ASN A 81 -7.67 0.81 11.82
N TYR A 82 -6.73 1.35 11.06
CA TYR A 82 -6.99 2.34 10.01
C TYR A 82 -5.89 2.36 8.95
N ALA A 83 -6.24 2.89 7.78
CA ALA A 83 -5.32 3.27 6.72
C ALA A 83 -5.47 4.77 6.42
N ILE A 84 -4.37 5.50 6.30
CA ILE A 84 -4.39 6.94 5.98
C ILE A 84 -3.15 7.32 5.19
N VAL A 85 -3.29 8.28 4.28
CA VAL A 85 -2.16 8.91 3.60
C VAL A 85 -2.24 10.43 3.81
N ARG A 86 -1.13 11.03 4.22
CA ARG A 86 -0.92 12.46 4.24
C ARG A 86 0.03 12.83 3.11
N VAL A 87 -0.36 13.78 2.28
CA VAL A 87 0.52 14.42 1.28
C VAL A 87 0.73 15.86 1.67
N ARG A 88 1.96 16.36 1.55
CA ARG A 88 2.29 17.78 1.71
C ARG A 88 2.93 18.27 0.43
N GLY A 89 2.52 19.46 0.00
CA GLY A 89 3.15 20.14 -1.13
C GLY A 89 2.62 21.54 -1.35
N ALA A 90 3.31 22.33 -2.17
CA ALA A 90 2.93 23.71 -2.46
C ALA A 90 1.85 23.76 -3.57
N ALA A 91 0.59 23.99 -3.16
CA ALA A 91 -0.53 24.04 -4.11
C ALA A 91 -0.42 25.26 -5.04
N ARG A 92 -0.77 25.09 -6.32
CA ARG A 92 -0.87 26.18 -7.30
C ARG A 92 -2.16 26.13 -8.09
N VAL A 93 -2.68 27.30 -8.44
CA VAL A 93 -3.82 27.45 -9.34
C VAL A 93 -3.42 27.08 -10.78
N LEU A 94 -4.36 26.47 -11.51
CA LEU A 94 -4.26 26.19 -12.94
C LEU A 94 -5.18 27.16 -13.70
N ASP A 95 -4.61 28.20 -14.31
CA ASP A 95 -5.37 29.31 -14.90
C ASP A 95 -5.94 29.01 -16.29
N ARG A 96 -5.36 28.06 -17.04
CA ARG A 96 -5.79 27.77 -18.41
C ARG A 96 -7.15 27.05 -18.42
N ASP A 97 -7.99 27.30 -19.43
CA ASP A 97 -9.29 26.61 -19.52
C ASP A 97 -9.09 25.12 -19.82
N GLU A 98 -8.05 24.78 -20.58
CA GLU A 98 -7.70 23.40 -20.92
C GLU A 98 -7.36 22.59 -19.66
N ASP A 99 -6.64 23.19 -18.69
CA ASP A 99 -6.33 22.54 -17.42
C ASP A 99 -7.61 22.28 -16.59
N ARG A 100 -8.52 23.26 -16.55
CA ARG A 100 -9.83 23.11 -15.87
C ARG A 100 -10.67 22.02 -16.52
N GLN A 101 -10.69 21.96 -17.84
CA GLN A 101 -11.38 20.91 -18.59
C GLN A 101 -10.76 19.53 -18.32
N GLU A 102 -9.43 19.41 -18.31
CA GLU A 102 -8.72 18.16 -18.01
C GLU A 102 -9.05 17.64 -16.61
N VAL A 103 -9.02 18.52 -15.60
CA VAL A 103 -9.35 18.16 -14.21
C VAL A 103 -10.79 17.66 -14.09
N LEU A 104 -11.76 18.39 -14.66
CA LEU A 104 -13.16 17.99 -14.62
C LEU A 104 -13.42 16.66 -15.32
N ARG A 105 -12.87 16.49 -16.53
CA ARG A 105 -13.02 15.27 -17.32
C ARG A 105 -12.41 14.08 -16.59
N SER A 106 -11.16 14.20 -16.12
CA SER A 106 -10.47 13.10 -15.43
C SER A 106 -11.14 12.67 -14.11
N LEU A 107 -11.75 13.61 -13.38
CA LEU A 107 -12.55 13.31 -12.20
C LEU A 107 -13.87 12.64 -12.58
N SER A 108 -14.61 13.18 -13.56
CA SER A 108 -15.90 12.64 -13.99
C SER A 108 -15.75 11.24 -14.56
N GLU A 109 -14.85 11.03 -15.51
CA GLU A 109 -14.54 9.71 -16.09
C GLU A 109 -14.19 8.68 -15.02
N ARG A 110 -13.42 9.07 -14.00
CA ARG A 110 -13.05 8.17 -12.90
C ARG A 110 -14.26 7.71 -12.07
N HIS A 111 -15.22 8.60 -11.83
CA HIS A 111 -16.39 8.32 -10.97
C HIS A 111 -17.56 7.70 -11.75
N GLU A 112 -17.61 7.92 -13.06
CA GLU A 112 -18.60 7.32 -13.97
C GLU A 112 -18.14 5.98 -14.55
N ALA A 113 -16.83 5.68 -14.49
CA ALA A 113 -16.29 4.40 -14.95
C ALA A 113 -16.99 3.19 -14.33
N GLY A 114 -17.50 2.32 -15.21
CA GLY A 114 -18.16 1.06 -14.83
C GLY A 114 -19.66 1.20 -14.55
N ARG A 115 -20.26 2.38 -14.72
CA ARG A 115 -21.71 2.54 -14.71
C ARG A 115 -22.34 1.99 -16.00
N PRO A 116 -23.60 1.50 -15.94
CA PRO A 116 -24.33 1.05 -17.14
C PRO A 116 -24.50 2.16 -18.18
N GLU A 117 -24.73 3.39 -17.72
CA GLU A 117 -24.90 4.59 -18.53
C GLU A 117 -24.03 5.69 -17.90
N PRO A 118 -22.75 5.82 -18.30
CA PRO A 118 -21.83 6.79 -17.71
C PRO A 118 -22.15 8.19 -18.22
N TRP A 119 -22.28 9.15 -17.31
CA TRP A 119 -22.46 10.55 -17.68
C TRP A 119 -21.16 11.15 -18.25
N SER A 120 -21.27 11.99 -19.28
CA SER A 120 -20.16 12.76 -19.83
C SER A 120 -20.39 14.27 -19.76
N VAL A 121 -19.30 15.01 -19.54
CA VAL A 121 -19.29 16.49 -19.65
C VAL A 121 -19.76 16.95 -21.03
N ASP A 122 -19.57 16.13 -22.06
CA ASP A 122 -19.96 16.44 -23.44
C ASP A 122 -21.47 16.36 -23.68
N GLU A 123 -22.27 15.89 -22.71
CA GLU A 123 -23.74 15.97 -22.74
C GLU A 123 -24.25 17.40 -22.47
N LEU A 124 -23.42 18.25 -21.87
CA LEU A 124 -23.75 19.66 -21.64
C LEU A 124 -23.58 20.45 -22.94
N SER A 125 -24.43 21.45 -23.15
CA SER A 125 -24.17 22.42 -24.24
C SER A 125 -22.81 23.11 -24.03
N PRO A 126 -22.04 23.42 -25.09
CA PRO A 126 -20.73 24.05 -24.96
C PRO A 126 -20.75 25.37 -24.17
N ALA A 127 -21.81 26.17 -24.35
CA ALA A 127 -22.01 27.43 -23.64
C ALA A 127 -22.21 27.19 -22.13
N TRP A 128 -23.07 26.24 -21.76
CA TRP A 128 -23.34 25.93 -20.37
C TRP A 128 -22.13 25.29 -19.67
N ALA A 129 -21.41 24.42 -20.36
CA ALA A 129 -20.17 23.84 -19.85
C ALA A 129 -19.11 24.92 -19.59
N ALA A 130 -18.98 25.92 -20.46
CA ALA A 130 -18.04 27.03 -20.27
C ALA A 130 -18.41 27.89 -19.05
N GLU A 131 -19.69 28.17 -18.84
CA GLU A 131 -20.17 28.92 -17.67
C GLU A 131 -19.87 28.20 -16.35
N LEU A 132 -20.15 26.90 -16.28
CA LEU A 132 -19.83 26.08 -15.10
C LEU A 132 -18.32 26.00 -14.84
N ARG A 133 -17.49 25.88 -15.90
CA ARG A 133 -16.02 25.94 -15.78
C ARG A 133 -15.53 27.31 -15.30
N ALA A 134 -16.21 28.38 -15.68
CA ALA A 134 -15.92 29.71 -15.19
C ALA A 134 -16.28 29.87 -13.70
N ALA A 135 -17.08 29.00 -13.09
CA ALA A 135 -17.43 29.06 -11.66
C ALA A 135 -16.46 28.32 -10.73
N ILE A 136 -15.45 27.62 -11.26
CA ILE A 136 -14.48 26.82 -10.49
C ILE A 136 -13.06 27.35 -10.62
N VAL A 137 -12.22 26.91 -9.68
CA VAL A 137 -10.76 27.08 -9.69
C VAL A 137 -10.14 25.68 -9.66
N ALA A 138 -9.46 25.31 -10.75
CA ALA A 138 -8.63 24.11 -10.77
C ALA A 138 -7.28 24.39 -10.13
N PHE A 139 -6.72 23.38 -9.49
CA PHE A 139 -5.42 23.47 -8.84
C PHE A 139 -4.70 22.13 -8.90
N GLU A 140 -3.40 22.18 -8.62
CA GLU A 140 -2.62 20.98 -8.37
C GLU A 140 -1.71 21.13 -7.16
N VAL A 141 -1.39 19.99 -6.54
CA VAL A 141 -0.51 19.86 -5.39
C VAL A 141 0.58 18.85 -5.75
N PRO A 142 1.83 19.29 -5.97
CA PRO A 142 2.98 18.39 -6.10
C PRO A 142 3.13 17.50 -4.87
N LEU A 143 3.54 16.25 -5.07
CA LEU A 143 3.86 15.33 -3.98
C LEU A 143 5.29 15.61 -3.46
N ASP A 144 5.47 16.70 -2.72
CA ASP A 144 6.78 17.01 -2.10
C ASP A 144 7.09 16.02 -0.98
N GLU A 145 6.06 15.59 -0.24
CA GLU A 145 6.14 14.58 0.81
C GLU A 145 4.84 13.75 0.81
N ALA A 146 4.96 12.42 0.91
CA ALA A 146 3.82 11.52 1.10
C ALA A 146 4.13 10.51 2.20
N VAL A 147 3.29 10.50 3.25
CA VAL A 147 3.44 9.60 4.41
C VAL A 147 2.15 8.79 4.57
N GLY A 148 2.28 7.47 4.45
CA GLY A 148 1.20 6.53 4.75
C GLY A 148 1.32 5.99 6.17
N ALA A 149 0.19 5.76 6.83
CA ALA A 149 0.12 5.02 8.09
C ALA A 149 -0.94 3.93 7.99
N PHE A 150 -0.51 2.70 8.31
CA PHE A 150 -1.36 1.51 8.32
C PHE A 150 -1.26 0.86 9.69
N LYS A 151 -2.26 1.10 10.53
CA LYS A 151 -2.39 0.40 11.80
C LYS A 151 -3.41 -0.71 11.60
N LEU A 152 -2.93 -1.93 11.39
CA LEU A 152 -3.77 -3.07 11.00
C LEU A 152 -3.51 -4.28 11.92
N SER A 153 -3.14 -4.00 13.17
CA SER A 153 -2.77 -5.01 14.18
C SER A 153 -1.58 -5.89 13.77
N GLN A 154 -0.68 -5.38 12.93
CA GLN A 154 0.47 -6.17 12.43
C GLN A 154 1.44 -6.59 13.53
N ASN A 155 1.50 -5.82 14.63
CA ASN A 155 2.35 -6.08 15.79
C ASN A 155 1.80 -7.15 16.75
N ARG A 156 0.66 -7.76 16.45
CA ARG A 156 0.01 -8.77 17.30
C ARG A 156 0.45 -10.18 16.91
N ALA A 157 0.43 -11.10 17.87
CA ALA A 157 0.68 -12.51 17.61
C ALA A 157 -0.34 -13.07 16.58
N PRO A 158 0.01 -14.11 15.81
CA PRO A 158 -0.88 -14.66 14.77
C PRO A 158 -2.29 -15.00 15.28
N ALA A 159 -2.40 -15.69 16.43
CA ALA A 159 -3.69 -16.06 17.00
C ALA A 159 -4.58 -14.85 17.36
N ASP A 160 -3.97 -13.75 17.81
CA ASP A 160 -4.65 -12.50 18.12
C ASP A 160 -5.11 -11.78 16.84
N ARG A 161 -4.27 -11.76 15.80
CA ARG A 161 -4.65 -11.23 14.48
C ARG A 161 -5.81 -11.99 13.88
N ASP A 162 -5.81 -13.31 14.00
CA ASP A 162 -6.90 -14.16 13.51
C ASP A 162 -8.18 -13.97 14.32
N GLY A 163 -8.07 -13.72 15.62
CA GLY A 163 -9.19 -13.32 16.46
C GLY A 163 -9.85 -12.02 15.98
N VAL A 164 -9.04 -10.99 15.68
CA VAL A 164 -9.51 -9.75 15.07
C VAL A 164 -10.18 -10.02 13.72
N ARG A 165 -9.54 -10.79 12.84
CA ARG A 165 -10.11 -11.12 11.53
C ARG A 165 -11.48 -11.80 11.63
N ARG A 166 -11.62 -12.80 12.51
CA ARG A 166 -12.90 -13.49 12.75
C ARG A 166 -13.97 -12.53 13.27
N ALA A 167 -13.62 -11.66 14.21
CA ALA A 167 -14.57 -10.70 14.76
C ALA A 167 -15.06 -9.69 13.70
N LEU A 168 -14.16 -9.14 12.90
CA LEU A 168 -14.52 -8.23 11.80
C LEU A 168 -15.35 -8.95 10.72
N ALA A 169 -15.00 -10.19 10.40
CA ALA A 169 -15.74 -10.98 9.41
C ALA A 169 -17.15 -11.34 9.89
N GLY A 170 -17.33 -11.57 11.20
CA GLY A 170 -18.63 -11.80 11.80
C GLY A 170 -19.50 -10.54 11.85
N ARG A 171 -18.89 -9.35 12.07
CA ARG A 171 -19.61 -8.07 12.06
C ARG A 171 -19.96 -7.59 10.65
N ALA A 172 -19.07 -7.81 9.69
CA ALA A 172 -19.27 -7.64 8.25
C ALA A 172 -19.80 -6.27 7.78
N THR A 173 -19.52 -5.17 8.48
CA THR A 173 -19.81 -3.83 7.94
C THR A 173 -18.91 -3.52 6.74
N ALA A 174 -19.28 -2.52 5.93
CA ALA A 174 -18.48 -2.12 4.76
C ALA A 174 -17.02 -1.79 5.14
N ASP A 175 -16.82 -1.10 6.27
CA ASP A 175 -15.49 -0.76 6.77
C ASP A 175 -14.77 -1.97 7.38
N ASP A 176 -15.47 -2.92 8.02
CA ASP A 176 -14.88 -4.20 8.46
C ASP A 176 -14.29 -4.97 7.29
N LEU A 177 -15.10 -5.16 6.24
CA LEU A 177 -14.70 -5.89 5.05
C LEU A 177 -13.58 -5.14 4.32
N ALA A 178 -13.58 -3.80 4.36
CA ALA A 178 -12.49 -3.01 3.81
C ALA A 178 -11.20 -3.18 4.61
N VAL A 179 -11.22 -3.04 5.93
CA VAL A 179 -10.03 -3.26 6.78
C VAL A 179 -9.55 -4.70 6.66
N LEU A 180 -10.44 -5.70 6.60
CA LEU A 180 -10.07 -7.10 6.38
C LEU A 180 -9.24 -7.29 5.11
N ARG A 181 -9.66 -6.71 3.98
CA ARG A 181 -8.88 -6.74 2.73
C ARG A 181 -7.50 -6.11 2.85
N TRP A 182 -7.32 -5.14 3.75
CA TRP A 182 -6.02 -4.52 4.02
C TRP A 182 -5.21 -5.30 5.06
N MET A 183 -5.88 -6.05 5.94
CA MET A 183 -5.26 -6.98 6.91
C MET A 183 -4.84 -8.30 6.26
N GLU A 184 -5.40 -8.65 5.10
CA GLU A 184 -4.84 -9.68 4.23
C GLU A 184 -3.41 -9.26 3.84
N PRO A 185 -2.46 -10.21 3.78
CA PRO A 185 -1.16 -9.91 3.20
C PRO A 185 -1.38 -9.33 1.81
N ALA A 186 -1.07 -8.05 1.64
CA ALA A 186 -0.91 -7.47 0.32
C ALA A 186 0.34 -8.12 -0.25
N VAL A 187 0.20 -9.24 -0.97
CA VAL A 187 1.15 -9.57 -2.02
C VAL A 187 0.87 -8.52 -3.09
N PRO A 188 1.68 -7.44 -3.19
CA PRO A 188 1.41 -6.41 -4.18
C PRO A 188 1.41 -7.11 -5.53
N ALA A 189 0.38 -6.85 -6.34
CA ALA A 189 0.34 -7.37 -7.71
C ALA A 189 1.67 -6.99 -8.38
N ARG A 190 2.43 -8.00 -8.83
CA ARG A 190 3.71 -7.79 -9.51
C ARG A 190 3.50 -6.75 -10.61
N ARG A 191 4.20 -5.62 -10.53
CA ARG A 191 4.32 -4.72 -11.68
C ARG A 191 5.07 -5.47 -12.79
N PRO A 192 4.95 -5.05 -14.07
CA PRO A 192 5.87 -5.50 -15.11
C PRO A 192 7.30 -5.32 -14.60
N ARG A 193 8.13 -6.36 -14.73
CA ARG A 193 9.50 -6.38 -14.20
C ARG A 193 10.28 -5.21 -14.80
N ASP A 194 10.89 -4.40 -13.94
CA ASP A 194 11.81 -3.38 -14.40
C ASP A 194 13.22 -3.98 -14.42
N THR A 195 13.61 -4.51 -15.59
CA THR A 195 14.91 -5.17 -15.78
C THR A 195 16.08 -4.21 -15.59
N ALA A 196 15.86 -2.89 -15.68
CA ALA A 196 16.90 -1.89 -15.45
C ALA A 196 17.09 -1.57 -13.96
N LEU A 197 16.04 -1.72 -13.15
CA LEU A 197 16.07 -1.40 -11.71
C LEU A 197 16.66 -2.52 -10.84
N ALA A 198 16.45 -3.79 -11.21
CA ALA A 198 16.89 -4.93 -10.41
C ALA A 198 18.39 -4.95 -10.06
N PRO A 199 19.34 -4.63 -10.97
CA PRO A 199 20.76 -4.53 -10.62
C PRO A 199 21.06 -3.44 -9.57
N VAL A 200 20.37 -2.31 -9.65
CA VAL A 200 20.53 -1.18 -8.71
C VAL A 200 20.04 -1.59 -7.33
N LEU A 201 18.86 -2.20 -7.25
CA LEU A 201 18.28 -2.69 -5.99
C LEU A 201 19.17 -3.74 -5.31
N ARG A 202 19.72 -4.69 -6.07
CA ARG A 202 20.67 -5.69 -5.55
C ARG A 202 21.92 -5.04 -4.98
N ARG A 203 22.46 -4.02 -5.67
CA ARG A 203 23.64 -3.28 -5.19
C ARG A 203 23.33 -2.54 -3.90
N LEU A 204 22.22 -1.82 -3.84
CA LEU A 204 21.80 -1.09 -2.64
C LEU A 204 21.55 -2.04 -1.47
N LEU A 205 20.86 -3.16 -1.70
CA LEU A 205 20.60 -4.14 -0.65
C LEU A 205 21.90 -4.72 -0.08
N ARG A 206 22.91 -5.01 -0.90
CA ARG A 206 24.22 -5.48 -0.40
C ARG A 206 24.91 -4.45 0.51
N LEU A 207 24.93 -3.17 0.09
CA LEU A 207 25.52 -2.10 0.89
C LEU A 207 24.80 -1.96 2.23
N GLU A 208 23.47 -2.03 2.21
CA GLU A 208 22.66 -1.97 3.42
C GLU A 208 22.87 -3.21 4.32
N ILE A 209 22.98 -4.41 3.75
CA ILE A 209 23.31 -5.63 4.50
C ILE A 209 24.63 -5.47 5.24
N ASP A 210 25.65 -4.96 4.55
CA ASP A 210 26.99 -4.78 5.13
C ASP A 210 26.97 -3.71 6.24
N GLU A 211 26.33 -2.57 6.01
CA GLU A 211 26.17 -1.52 7.04
C GLU A 211 25.41 -2.05 8.27
N ARG A 212 24.37 -2.87 8.07
CA ARG A 212 23.54 -3.39 9.15
C ARG A 212 24.22 -4.48 9.97
N ARG A 213 25.16 -5.23 9.39
CA ARG A 213 26.03 -6.18 10.12
C ARG A 213 26.88 -5.45 11.16
N ASP A 214 27.40 -4.29 10.81
CA ASP A 214 28.23 -3.48 11.70
C ASP A 214 27.41 -2.81 12.81
N LEU A 215 26.16 -2.43 12.50
CA LEU A 215 25.26 -1.73 13.43
C LEU A 215 24.40 -2.65 14.30
N GLY A 216 24.36 -3.97 14.01
CA GLY A 216 23.56 -4.94 14.77
C GLY A 216 22.05 -4.68 14.67
N GLY A 217 21.51 -4.49 13.46
CA GLY A 217 20.17 -3.94 13.24
C GLY A 217 19.44 -4.42 11.97
N CYS A 218 18.12 -4.23 11.91
CA CYS A 218 17.42 -4.04 10.63
C CYS A 218 16.89 -2.59 10.59
N GLY A 219 17.01 -1.93 9.43
CA GLY A 219 16.53 -0.56 9.22
C GLY A 219 15.38 -0.50 8.22
N PRO A 220 14.59 0.59 8.21
CA PRO A 220 13.48 0.77 7.27
C PRO A 220 13.93 0.71 5.80
N THR A 221 15.17 1.12 5.51
CA THR A 221 15.78 1.00 4.18
C THR A 221 16.00 -0.45 3.78
N LEU A 222 16.54 -1.29 4.68
CA LEU A 222 16.75 -2.72 4.45
C LEU A 222 15.43 -3.43 4.15
N GLU A 223 14.40 -3.15 4.96
CA GLU A 223 13.06 -3.73 4.79
C GLU A 223 12.44 -3.29 3.46
N ALA A 224 12.52 -2.01 3.11
CA ALA A 224 11.99 -1.47 1.85
C ALA A 224 12.69 -2.07 0.62
N LEU A 225 14.01 -2.26 0.68
CA LEU A 225 14.79 -2.90 -0.40
C LEU A 225 14.45 -4.38 -0.53
N CYS A 226 14.29 -5.10 0.58
CA CYS A 226 13.87 -6.50 0.60
C CYS A 226 12.47 -6.66 -0.01
N LEU A 227 11.52 -5.85 0.43
CA LEU A 227 10.18 -5.82 -0.13
C LEU A 227 10.24 -5.52 -1.63
N ARG A 228 10.99 -4.50 -2.06
CA ARG A 228 11.05 -4.15 -3.49
C ARG A 228 11.62 -5.29 -4.36
N LEU A 229 12.69 -5.96 -3.93
CA LEU A 229 13.25 -7.11 -4.66
C LEU A 229 12.29 -8.30 -4.69
N HIS A 230 11.57 -8.56 -3.61
CA HIS A 230 10.48 -9.54 -3.59
C HIS A 230 9.44 -9.25 -4.69
N LEU A 231 9.10 -7.97 -4.91
CA LEU A 231 8.14 -7.57 -5.94
C LEU A 231 8.65 -7.69 -7.37
N GLU A 232 9.95 -7.52 -7.63
CA GLU A 232 10.54 -7.84 -8.93
C GLU A 232 10.44 -9.35 -9.20
N GLY A 233 10.63 -10.14 -8.14
CA GLY A 233 10.26 -11.54 -8.14
C GLY A 233 11.17 -12.43 -8.99
N HIS A 234 12.47 -12.08 -9.07
CA HIS A 234 13.50 -12.94 -9.65
C HIS A 234 13.92 -13.99 -8.61
N LEU A 235 13.89 -15.27 -8.99
CA LEU A 235 14.19 -16.37 -8.08
C LEU A 235 15.63 -16.34 -7.52
N ASP A 236 16.59 -15.76 -8.24
CA ASP A 236 17.95 -15.58 -7.72
C ASP A 236 18.02 -14.61 -6.52
N ASP A 237 17.04 -13.72 -6.35
CA ASP A 237 17.03 -12.75 -5.25
C ASP A 237 16.70 -13.39 -3.90
N VAL A 238 16.20 -14.64 -3.88
CA VAL A 238 15.99 -15.43 -2.65
C VAL A 238 17.25 -15.50 -1.80
N PHE A 239 18.41 -15.67 -2.44
CA PHE A 239 19.70 -15.76 -1.75
C PHE A 239 20.09 -14.44 -1.07
N LEU A 240 19.83 -13.32 -1.74
CA LEU A 240 20.15 -12.00 -1.21
C LEU A 240 19.18 -11.59 -0.10
N LEU A 241 17.90 -11.92 -0.23
CA LEU A 241 16.90 -11.74 0.83
C LEU A 241 17.20 -12.62 2.05
N TYR A 242 17.71 -13.83 1.82
CA TYR A 242 18.18 -14.71 2.89
C TYR A 242 19.37 -14.07 3.62
N GLU A 243 20.38 -13.58 2.89
CA GLU A 243 21.50 -12.86 3.50
C GLU A 243 21.05 -11.66 4.33
N ALA A 244 20.08 -10.87 3.84
CA ALA A 244 19.48 -9.77 4.57
C ALA A 244 18.78 -10.20 5.86
N LYS A 245 18.02 -11.30 5.81
CA LYS A 245 17.34 -11.85 6.99
C LYS A 245 18.34 -12.24 8.09
N PHE A 246 19.49 -12.80 7.72
CA PHE A 246 20.48 -13.28 8.68
C PHE A 246 21.48 -12.22 9.13
N ALA A 247 21.67 -11.14 8.36
CA ALA A 247 22.46 -9.99 8.78
C ALA A 247 21.84 -9.24 9.98
N SER A 248 20.56 -9.44 10.27
CA SER A 248 19.81 -8.72 11.31
C SER A 248 19.35 -9.60 12.48
N PHE A 249 19.84 -10.85 12.59
CA PHE A 249 19.32 -11.84 13.54
C PHE A 249 19.49 -11.43 15.02
N ASP A 250 20.60 -10.75 15.38
CA ASP A 250 20.87 -10.34 16.76
C ASP A 250 20.12 -9.07 17.20
N ALA A 251 19.41 -8.40 16.28
CA ALA A 251 18.77 -7.11 16.51
C ALA A 251 17.31 -7.16 16.97
N GLY A 252 16.69 -8.36 17.01
CA GLY A 252 15.26 -8.51 17.31
C GLY A 252 14.30 -7.96 16.25
N CYS A 253 14.81 -7.52 15.09
CA CYS A 253 14.01 -7.09 13.94
C CYS A 253 14.20 -8.08 12.79
N MET A 254 13.14 -8.80 12.43
CA MET A 254 13.20 -9.93 11.50
C MET A 254 12.59 -9.56 10.15
N ILE A 255 13.37 -9.69 9.08
CA ILE A 255 12.82 -9.74 7.72
C ILE A 255 11.85 -10.94 7.64
N GLU A 256 10.61 -10.68 7.25
CA GLU A 256 9.54 -11.68 7.14
C GLU A 256 9.96 -12.85 6.23
N GLY A 257 9.77 -14.09 6.71
CA GLY A 257 10.14 -15.30 5.97
C GLY A 257 9.40 -15.42 4.64
N ASP A 258 8.17 -14.92 4.59
CA ASP A 258 7.30 -14.93 3.42
C ASP A 258 7.92 -14.21 2.21
N LEU A 259 8.83 -13.23 2.42
CA LEU A 259 9.54 -12.56 1.33
C LEU A 259 10.42 -13.54 0.52
N LEU A 260 10.94 -14.59 1.16
CA LEU A 260 11.79 -15.60 0.51
C LEU A 260 11.01 -16.49 -0.48
N THR A 261 9.67 -16.53 -0.38
CA THR A 261 8.83 -17.26 -1.33
C THR A 261 8.76 -16.58 -2.70
N MET A 262 9.20 -15.31 -2.80
CA MET A 262 9.06 -14.46 -3.98
C MET A 262 7.61 -14.34 -4.49
N GLY A 263 6.62 -14.70 -3.68
CA GLY A 263 5.22 -14.81 -4.11
C GLY A 263 5.01 -15.86 -5.21
N LEU A 264 5.85 -16.89 -5.26
CA LEU A 264 5.77 -17.99 -6.22
C LEU A 264 5.44 -19.31 -5.52
N PRO A 265 4.81 -20.28 -6.22
CA PRO A 265 4.46 -21.57 -5.64
C PRO A 265 5.68 -22.32 -5.11
N ARG A 266 5.50 -23.11 -4.04
CA ARG A 266 6.53 -24.01 -3.49
C ARG A 266 7.15 -24.90 -4.56
N SER A 267 6.34 -25.40 -5.49
CA SER A 267 6.76 -26.23 -6.63
C SER A 267 7.69 -25.52 -7.61
N THR A 268 7.73 -24.18 -7.60
CA THR A 268 8.64 -23.37 -8.40
C THR A 268 9.90 -23.00 -7.62
N VAL A 269 9.74 -22.52 -6.38
CA VAL A 269 10.84 -21.98 -5.58
C VAL A 269 11.76 -23.07 -5.06
N MET A 270 11.20 -24.13 -4.48
CA MET A 270 11.99 -25.17 -3.80
C MET A 270 12.95 -25.90 -4.75
N PRO A 271 12.51 -26.40 -5.93
CA PRO A 271 13.43 -27.07 -6.86
C PRO A 271 14.50 -26.13 -7.41
N PHE A 272 14.14 -24.87 -7.70
CA PHE A 272 15.09 -23.87 -8.18
C PHE A 272 16.20 -23.61 -7.15
N VAL A 273 15.82 -23.31 -5.90
CA VAL A 273 16.78 -23.00 -4.85
C VAL A 273 17.67 -24.21 -4.52
N ALA A 274 17.08 -25.41 -4.46
CA ALA A 274 17.85 -26.63 -4.23
C ALA A 274 18.88 -26.89 -5.35
N GLY A 275 18.46 -26.78 -6.61
CA GLY A 275 19.36 -26.93 -7.76
C GLY A 275 20.45 -25.86 -7.80
N ARG A 276 20.10 -24.61 -7.47
CA ARG A 276 21.06 -23.50 -7.44
C ARG A 276 22.07 -23.64 -6.31
N LEU A 277 21.64 -24.06 -5.11
CA LEU A 277 22.53 -24.38 -3.98
C LEU A 277 23.53 -25.48 -4.32
N ALA A 278 23.09 -26.54 -5.01
CA ALA A 278 23.95 -27.64 -5.43
C ALA A 278 24.98 -27.21 -6.49
N ALA A 279 24.64 -26.23 -7.33
CA ALA A 279 25.50 -25.72 -8.40
C ALA A 279 26.51 -24.65 -7.94
N LEU A 280 26.29 -24.02 -6.77
CA LEU A 280 27.17 -22.97 -6.24
C LEU A 280 28.38 -23.61 -5.53
N PRO A 281 29.62 -23.20 -5.84
CA PRO A 281 30.76 -23.50 -5.00
C PRO A 281 30.48 -22.98 -3.59
N ASP A 282 30.47 -23.88 -2.60
CA ASP A 282 30.20 -23.59 -1.19
C ASP A 282 28.77 -23.11 -0.87
N GLY A 283 27.79 -23.37 -1.74
CA GLY A 283 26.40 -22.93 -1.55
C GLY A 283 25.82 -23.32 -0.19
N GLN A 284 26.04 -24.57 0.25
CA GLN A 284 25.61 -25.04 1.57
C GLN A 284 26.36 -24.40 2.74
N ARG A 285 27.62 -23.98 2.56
CA ARG A 285 28.39 -23.26 3.59
C ARG A 285 27.96 -21.81 3.70
N ARG A 286 27.67 -21.14 2.58
CA ARG A 286 27.31 -19.71 2.54
C ARG A 286 25.85 -19.45 2.91
N HIS A 287 24.95 -20.40 2.63
CA HIS A 287 23.53 -20.28 2.93
C HIS A 287 23.03 -21.47 3.78
N PRO A 288 23.63 -21.69 4.96
CA PRO A 288 23.29 -22.82 5.81
C PRO A 288 21.83 -22.71 6.24
N HIS A 289 21.02 -23.76 6.14
CA HIS A 289 19.59 -23.73 6.51
C HIS A 289 18.63 -22.99 5.56
N LEU A 290 19.07 -22.42 4.42
CA LEU A 290 18.17 -21.73 3.48
C LEU A 290 16.95 -22.58 3.09
N LEU A 291 17.14 -23.87 2.77
CA LEU A 291 16.03 -24.77 2.44
C LEU A 291 15.08 -25.02 3.63
N ALA A 292 15.59 -25.06 4.85
CA ALA A 292 14.76 -25.23 6.05
C ALA A 292 13.96 -23.97 6.34
N VAL A 293 14.57 -22.78 6.21
CA VAL A 293 13.89 -21.49 6.36
C VAL A 293 12.81 -21.31 5.30
N LEU A 294 13.10 -21.66 4.04
CA LEU A 294 12.10 -21.64 2.96
C LEU A 294 10.97 -22.64 3.22
N THR A 295 11.30 -23.84 3.70
CA THR A 295 10.31 -24.86 4.06
C THR A 295 9.36 -24.34 5.14
N ALA A 296 9.91 -23.74 6.20
CA ALA A 296 9.13 -23.11 7.27
C ALA A 296 8.28 -21.93 6.75
N ALA A 297 8.82 -21.10 5.84
CA ALA A 297 8.05 -20.01 5.23
C ALA A 297 6.86 -20.51 4.40
N PHE A 298 6.92 -21.72 3.83
CA PHE A 298 5.80 -22.33 3.12
C PHE A 298 4.84 -23.11 4.03
N GLU A 299 5.30 -23.70 5.13
CA GLU A 299 4.48 -24.54 6.03
C GLU A 299 3.82 -23.74 7.15
N HIS A 300 4.49 -22.68 7.58
CA HIS A 300 4.06 -21.75 8.61
C HIS A 300 4.24 -20.33 8.08
N PRO A 301 3.57 -19.97 6.97
CA PRO A 301 3.68 -18.63 6.45
C PRO A 301 3.20 -17.67 7.54
N THR A 302 3.91 -16.56 7.71
CA THR A 302 3.52 -15.56 8.72
C THR A 302 2.16 -14.93 8.36
N HIS A 303 1.67 -15.19 7.13
CA HIS A 303 0.30 -14.96 6.69
C HIS A 303 -0.29 -16.15 5.91
N ALA A 304 -1.49 -16.62 6.27
CA ALA A 304 -2.21 -17.61 5.46
C ALA A 304 -2.50 -17.08 4.05
N SER A 305 -2.20 -17.87 3.02
CA SER A 305 -2.54 -17.51 1.65
C SER A 305 -4.06 -17.46 1.46
N PRO A 306 -4.61 -16.64 0.53
CA PRO A 306 -6.05 -16.63 0.27
C PRO A 306 -6.64 -18.01 -0.08
N ALA A 307 -5.82 -18.90 -0.66
CA ALA A 307 -6.20 -20.27 -0.96
C ALA A 307 -6.29 -21.16 0.29
N GLU A 308 -5.32 -21.07 1.20
CA GLU A 308 -5.33 -21.79 2.48
C GLU A 308 -6.41 -21.27 3.42
N LEU A 309 -6.68 -19.96 3.40
CA LEU A 309 -7.74 -19.33 4.18
C LEU A 309 -9.11 -19.75 3.65
N ARG A 310 -9.29 -19.81 2.33
CA ARG A 310 -10.48 -20.37 1.68
C ARG A 310 -10.64 -21.86 1.98
N GLN A 311 -9.57 -22.64 1.92
CA GLN A 311 -9.59 -24.07 2.20
C GLN A 311 -9.94 -24.34 3.67
N SER A 312 -9.33 -23.62 4.61
CA SER A 312 -9.62 -23.68 6.05
C SER A 312 -11.07 -23.28 6.37
N VAL A 313 -11.63 -22.30 5.65
CA VAL A 313 -13.05 -21.93 5.74
C VAL A 313 -13.94 -23.03 5.17
N LEU A 314 -13.60 -23.63 4.02
CA LEU A 314 -14.37 -24.71 3.41
C LEU A 314 -14.35 -26.00 4.26
N GLU A 315 -13.22 -26.33 4.86
CA GLU A 315 -13.08 -27.48 5.78
C GLU A 315 -13.91 -27.30 7.05
N ARG A 316 -13.96 -26.08 7.61
CA ARG A 316 -14.80 -25.76 8.77
C ARG A 316 -16.29 -25.67 8.46
N LEU A 317 -16.65 -25.36 7.22
CA LEU A 317 -18.03 -25.38 6.72
C LEU A 317 -18.47 -26.80 6.27
N GLY A 318 -17.57 -27.79 6.37
CA GLY A 318 -17.73 -29.15 5.84
C GLY A 318 -17.92 -30.26 6.87
N GLU A 319 -18.43 -29.96 8.07
CA GLU A 319 -18.94 -30.96 9.03
C GLU A 319 -20.45 -30.76 9.34
N GLU A 320 -21.22 -30.30 8.36
CA GLU A 320 -22.69 -30.49 8.34
C GLU A 320 -23.13 -31.05 6.98
N ARG A 321 -23.08 -32.38 6.83
CA ARG A 321 -24.02 -33.16 6.02
C ARG A 321 -24.41 -34.43 6.76
#